data_AF-A0A9E4H7A0-F1
#
_entry.id   AF-A0A9E4H7A0-F1
#
_cell.length_a   1.000
_cell.length_b   1.000
_cell.length_c   1.000
_cell.angle_alpha   90.00
_cell.angle_beta   90.00
_cell.angle_gamma   90.00
#
_symmetry.space_group_name_H-M   'P 1'
#
loop_
_entity.id
_entity.type
_entity.pdbx_description
1 polymer ?
#
loop_
_entity_poly.entity_id
_entity_poly.type
_entity_poly.pdbx_seq_one_letter_code
_entity_poly.pdbx_strand_id
1 'polypeptide(L)'
;LLAAGLTIIASLFYVFVYTMWLKRTTPNNIVIGGAAGAIPPMVGWAAVTGGLDLPAVYLFAIVFFWTPPHFWALSLLIQTDYQRAGVPMLPVVSSRRQTTLHIFLYS
;
A
#
# COMPACT_ATOMS: atom_id res chain seq x y z
N LEU A 1 -3.15 -9.63 -22.92
CA LEU A 1 -3.66 -8.24 -22.80
C LEU A 1 -4.04 -7.88 -21.37
N LEU A 2 -4.77 -8.73 -20.65
CA LEU A 2 -5.18 -8.51 -19.25
C LEU A 2 -4.00 -8.16 -18.32
N ALA A 3 -2.96 -9.00 -18.27
CA ALA A 3 -1.78 -8.77 -17.43
C ALA A 3 -1.08 -7.43 -17.75
N ALA A 4 -0.86 -7.13 -19.04
CA ALA A 4 -0.26 -5.87 -19.46
C ALA A 4 -1.09 -4.64 -19.06
N GLY A 5 -2.42 -4.72 -19.19
CA GLY A 5 -3.33 -3.68 -18.74
C GLY A 5 -3.26 -3.47 -17.22
N LEU A 6 -3.29 -4.56 -16.44
CA LEU A 6 -3.14 -4.51 -14.98
C LEU A 6 -1.81 -3.90 -14.57
N THR A 7 -0.71 -4.25 -15.23
CA THR A 7 0.61 -3.66 -14.97
C THR A 7 0.61 -2.16 -15.24
N ILE A 8 0.13 -1.73 -16.40
CA ILE A 8 0.10 -0.30 -16.76
C ILE A 8 -0.75 0.48 -15.76
N ILE A 9 -1.95 0.00 -15.42
CA ILE A 9 -2.83 0.64 -14.45
C ILE A 9 -2.16 0.73 -13.08
N ALA A 10 -1.56 -0.36 -12.60
CA ALA A 10 -0.86 -0.39 -11.31
C ALA A 10 0.32 0.59 -11.29
N SER A 11 1.13 0.62 -12.35
CA SER A 11 2.27 1.54 -12.47
C SER A 11 1.83 3.00 -12.50
N LEU A 12 0.82 3.33 -13.31
CA LEU A 12 0.28 4.69 -13.39
C LEU A 12 -0.32 5.11 -12.03
N PHE A 13 -1.10 4.24 -11.40
CA PHE A 13 -1.65 4.53 -10.08
C PHE A 13 -0.53 4.73 -9.04
N TYR A 14 0.50 3.89 -9.05
CA TYR A 14 1.65 4.02 -8.14
C TYR A 14 2.40 5.35 -8.32
N VAL A 15 2.63 5.77 -9.56
CA VAL A 15 3.37 7.01 -9.86
C VAL A 15 2.51 8.25 -9.60
N PHE A 16 1.34 8.32 -10.23
CA PHE A 16 0.51 9.52 -10.21
C PHE A 16 -0.29 9.68 -8.90
N VAL A 17 -0.97 8.61 -8.48
CA VAL A 17 -1.86 8.68 -7.31
C VAL A 17 -1.06 8.54 -6.03
N TYR A 18 -0.26 7.49 -5.89
CA TYR A 18 0.49 7.27 -4.65
C TYR A 18 1.69 8.22 -4.51
N THR A 19 2.63 8.19 -5.45
CA THR A 19 3.94 8.85 -5.28
C THR A 19 3.86 10.37 -5.35
N MET A 20 3.19 10.90 -6.39
CA MET A 20 3.13 12.35 -6.59
C MET A 20 2.09 13.03 -5.70
N TRP A 21 0.94 12.40 -5.47
CA TRP A 21 -0.16 13.00 -4.74
C TRP A 21 -0.25 12.53 -3.28
N LEU A 22 -0.75 11.32 -3.04
CA LEU A 22 -1.15 10.86 -1.70
C LEU A 22 0.01 10.86 -0.70
N LYS A 23 1.20 10.42 -1.11
CA LYS A 23 2.36 10.34 -0.23
C LYS A 23 2.66 11.67 0.47
N ARG A 24 2.37 12.80 -0.19
CA ARG A 24 2.66 14.15 0.30
C ARG A 24 1.47 14.84 0.98
N THR A 25 0.26 14.30 0.84
CA THR A 25 -0.98 15.00 1.23
C THR A 25 -1.82 14.29 2.29
N THR A 26 -1.70 12.97 2.45
CA THR A 26 -2.58 12.22 3.37
C THR A 26 -1.84 11.20 4.25
N PRO A 27 -2.26 11.03 5.51
CA PRO A 27 -1.77 9.94 6.38
C PRO A 27 -2.28 8.55 6.00
N ASN A 28 -3.31 8.47 5.14
CA ASN A 28 -3.81 7.20 4.59
C ASN A 28 -3.06 6.77 3.32
N ASN A 29 -1.91 7.38 3.05
CA ASN A 29 -1.07 7.10 1.88
C ASN A 29 -0.68 5.61 1.77
N ILE A 30 -0.43 4.93 2.88
CA ILE A 30 -0.03 3.52 2.92
C ILE A 30 -1.20 2.58 2.59
N VAL A 31 -2.42 2.86 3.05
CA VAL A 31 -3.57 1.97 2.77
C VAL A 31 -3.88 2.01 1.28
N ILE A 32 -3.96 3.21 0.71
CA ILE A 32 -4.28 3.38 -0.72
C ILE A 32 -3.08 3.00 -1.60
N GLY A 33 -1.86 3.33 -1.18
CA GLY A 33 -0.63 2.90 -1.87
C GLY A 33 -0.40 1.39 -1.80
N GLY A 34 -0.80 0.75 -0.70
CA GLY A 34 -0.75 -0.69 -0.50
C GLY A 34 -1.65 -1.46 -1.46
N ALA A 35 -2.79 -0.88 -1.85
CA ALA A 35 -3.62 -1.45 -2.92
C ALA A 35 -2.85 -1.54 -4.24
N ALA A 36 -2.07 -0.52 -4.59
CA ALA A 36 -1.22 -0.53 -5.78
C ALA A 36 -0.12 -1.60 -5.68
N GLY A 37 0.50 -1.73 -4.49
CA GLY A 37 1.52 -2.72 -4.20
C GLY A 37 1.02 -4.17 -4.15
N ALA A 38 -0.29 -4.38 -4.02
CA ALA A 38 -0.93 -5.70 -3.99
C ALA A 38 -1.35 -6.23 -5.37
N ILE A 39 -1.27 -5.42 -6.43
CA ILE A 39 -1.60 -5.81 -7.82
C ILE A 39 -0.57 -6.77 -8.48
N PRO A 40 0.75 -6.73 -8.20
CA PRO A 40 1.72 -7.61 -8.87
C PRO A 40 1.43 -9.12 -8.80
N PRO A 41 0.97 -9.70 -7.68
CA PRO A 41 0.51 -11.09 -7.65
C PRO A 41 -0.63 -11.38 -8.63
N MET A 42 -1.59 -10.45 -8.79
CA MET A 42 -2.69 -10.60 -9.76
C MET A 42 -2.18 -10.54 -11.20
N VAL A 43 -1.21 -9.67 -11.48
CA VAL A 43 -0.54 -9.59 -12.79
C VAL A 43 0.15 -10.91 -13.10
N GLY A 44 0.89 -11.47 -12.14
CA GLY A 44 1.56 -12.77 -12.29
C GLY A 44 0.58 -13.90 -12.56
N TRP A 45 -0.54 -13.94 -11.83
CA TRP A 45 -1.62 -14.91 -12.08
C TRP A 45 -2.21 -14.75 -13.49
N ALA A 46 -2.58 -13.53 -13.87
CA ALA A 46 -3.16 -13.22 -15.17
C ALA A 46 -2.18 -13.48 -16.34
N ALA A 47 -0.88 -13.40 -16.10
CA ALA A 47 0.14 -13.69 -17.10
C ALA A 47 0.22 -15.18 -17.46
N VAL A 48 -0.04 -16.07 -16.49
CA VAL A 48 0.02 -17.53 -16.67
C VAL A 48 -1.33 -18.12 -17.05
N THR A 49 -2.40 -17.67 -16.41
CA THR A 49 -3.75 -18.25 -16.56
C THR A 49 -4.61 -17.53 -17.61
N GLY A 50 -4.26 -16.28 -17.95
CA GLY A 50 -5.07 -15.43 -18.82
C GLY A 50 -6.31 -14.82 -18.15
N GLY A 51 -6.56 -15.09 -16.86
CA GLY A 51 -7.74 -14.63 -16.12
C GLY A 51 -7.44 -14.10 -14.73
N LEU A 52 -8.49 -13.72 -13.99
CA LEU A 52 -8.43 -13.33 -12.58
C LEU A 52 -9.40 -14.23 -11.80
N ASP A 53 -8.88 -15.36 -11.32
CA ASP A 53 -9.65 -16.29 -10.51
C ASP A 53 -9.53 -15.92 -9.02
N LEU A 54 -10.35 -16.59 -8.20
CA LEU A 54 -10.34 -16.45 -6.73
C LEU A 54 -8.92 -16.49 -6.11
N PRO A 55 -7.99 -17.40 -6.50
CA PRO A 55 -6.63 -17.40 -5.99
C PRO A 55 -5.87 -16.07 -6.18
N ALA A 56 -6.05 -15.39 -7.32
CA ALA A 56 -5.42 -14.10 -7.59
C ALA A 56 -5.93 -13.02 -6.61
N VAL A 57 -7.24 -13.04 -6.34
CA VAL A 57 -7.88 -12.10 -5.41
C VAL A 57 -7.44 -12.37 -3.97
N TYR A 58 -7.28 -13.64 -3.58
CA TYR A 58 -6.75 -13.97 -2.26
C TYR A 58 -5.30 -13.48 -2.08
N LEU A 59 -4.45 -13.65 -3.09
CA LEU A 59 -3.07 -13.14 -3.06
C LEU A 59 -3.04 -11.61 -2.95
N PHE A 60 -3.91 -10.92 -3.67
CA PHE A 60 -4.10 -9.47 -3.52
C PHE A 60 -4.48 -9.11 -2.09
N ALA A 61 -5.50 -9.77 -1.54
CA ALA A 61 -6.00 -9.46 -0.19
C ALA A 61 -4.92 -9.67 0.88
N ILE A 62 -4.17 -10.77 0.82
CA ILE A 62 -3.09 -11.06 1.78
C ILE A 62 -2.04 -9.95 1.75
N VAL A 63 -1.55 -9.57 0.57
CA VAL A 63 -0.55 -8.51 0.43
C VAL A 63 -1.12 -7.15 0.85
N PHE A 64 -2.37 -6.87 0.48
CA PHE A 64 -3.05 -5.63 0.83
C PHE A 64 -3.21 -5.45 2.34
N PHE A 65 -3.68 -6.47 3.07
CA PHE A 65 -3.88 -6.38 4.51
C PHE A 65 -2.56 -6.40 5.29
N TRP A 66 -1.54 -7.09 4.80
CA TRP A 66 -0.22 -7.11 5.44
C TRP A 66 0.56 -5.79 5.26
N THR A 67 0.33 -5.04 4.18
CA THR A 67 1.11 -3.83 3.87
C THR A 67 0.96 -2.73 4.94
N PRO A 68 -0.26 -2.31 5.36
CA PRO A 68 -0.44 -1.28 6.38
C PRO A 68 0.26 -1.58 7.72
N PRO A 69 0.05 -2.74 8.39
CA PRO A 69 0.65 -3.00 9.69
C PRO A 69 2.18 -3.08 9.61
N HIS A 70 2.72 -3.68 8.55
CA HIS A 70 4.17 -3.74 8.34
C HIS A 70 4.78 -2.35 8.14
N PHE A 71 4.19 -1.53 7.26
CA PHE A 71 4.74 -0.22 6.94
C PHE A 71 4.54 0.78 8.08
N TRP A 72 3.42 0.72 8.81
CA TRP A 72 3.21 1.54 9.99
C TRP A 72 4.19 1.21 11.11
N ALA A 73 4.47 -0.07 11.35
CA ALA A 73 5.50 -0.49 12.30
C ALA A 73 6.88 0.07 11.93
N LEU A 74 7.25 0.03 10.64
CA LEU A 74 8.49 0.65 10.16
C LEU A 74 8.47 2.17 10.35
N SER A 75 7.37 2.84 9.99
CA SER A 75 7.26 4.30 10.10
C SER A 75 7.28 4.82 11.54
N LEU A 76 6.97 3.98 12.54
CA LEU A 76 7.17 4.28 13.95
C LEU A 76 8.65 4.34 14.35
N LEU A 77 9.52 3.54 13.70
CA LEU A 77 10.96 3.54 13.95
C LEU A 77 11.65 4.76 13.34
N ILE A 78 11.23 5.15 12.14
CA ILE A 78 11.81 6.28 11.36
C ILE A 78 10.91 7.54 11.36
N GLN A 79 10.09 7.70 12.41
CA GLN A 79 9.10 8.77 12.54
C GLN A 79 9.75 10.17 12.44
N THR A 80 10.92 10.35 13.07
CA THR A 80 11.65 11.62 13.09
C THR A 80 12.11 12.05 11.70
N ASP A 81 12.48 11.09 10.85
CA ASP A 81 12.93 11.38 9.49
C ASP A 81 11.75 11.76 8.60
N TYR A 82 10.60 11.10 8.76
CA TYR A 82 9.37 11.51 8.08
C TYR A 82 8.91 12.91 8.50
N GLN A 83 9.04 13.24 9.78
CA GLN A 83 8.74 14.58 10.28
C GLN A 83 9.69 15.63 9.69
N ARG A 84 11.00 15.37 9.66
CA ARG A 84 12.00 16.26 9.02
C ARG A 84 11.75 16.45 7.53
N ALA A 85 11.30 15.41 6.84
CA ALA A 85 10.97 15.46 5.41
C ALA A 85 9.61 16.10 5.12
N GLY A 86 8.83 16.49 6.14
CA GLY A 86 7.50 17.09 5.98
C GLY A 86 6.47 16.12 5.38
N VAL A 87 6.67 14.81 5.54
CA VAL A 87 5.76 13.79 5.00
C VAL A 87 4.73 13.45 6.08
N PRO A 88 3.42 13.64 5.80
CA PRO A 88 2.36 13.44 6.80
C PRO A 88 2.02 11.95 6.98
N MET A 89 2.99 11.13 7.38
CA MET A 89 2.75 9.71 7.69
C MET A 89 1.86 9.56 8.93
N LEU A 90 1.07 8.48 9.01
CA LEU A 90 0.14 8.24 10.12
C LEU A 90 0.76 8.44 11.52
N PRO A 91 1.95 7.90 11.85
CA PRO A 91 2.56 8.19 13.15
C PRO A 91 3.09 9.61 13.32
N VAL A 92 3.32 10.37 12.26
CA VAL A 92 3.74 11.80 12.37
C VAL A 92 2.55 12.68 12.75
N VAL A 93 1.36 12.38 12.25
CA VAL A 93 0.14 13.18 12.51
C VAL A 93 -0.73 12.66 13.65
N SER A 94 -0.57 11.39 14.06
CA SER A 94 -1.36 10.76 15.12
C SER A 94 -0.50 10.33 16.30
N SER A 95 -1.14 10.10 17.46
CA SER A 95 -0.42 9.57 18.62
C SER A 95 0.09 8.15 18.37
N ARG A 96 1.24 7.81 18.97
CA ARG A 96 1.82 6.46 18.89
C ARG A 96 0.82 5.36 19.28
N ARG A 97 -0.03 5.62 20.28
CA ARG A 97 -1.12 4.71 20.70
C ARG A 97 -2.15 4.45 19.60
N GLN A 98 -2.57 5.48 18.86
CA GLN A 98 -3.50 5.32 17.75
C GLN A 98 -2.87 4.56 16.58
N THR A 99 -1.61 4.84 16.25
CA THR A 99 -0.89 4.09 15.21
C THR A 99 -0.78 2.60 15.58
N THR A 100 -0.45 2.28 16.84
CA THR A 100 -0.42 0.88 17.31
C THR A 100 -1.79 0.20 17.28
N LEU A 101 -2.87 0.91 17.61
CA LEU A 101 -4.23 0.39 17.45
C LEU A 101 -4.55 0.08 15.99
N HIS A 102 -4.18 0.95 15.06
CA HIS A 102 -4.36 0.70 13.63
C HIS A 102 -3.54 -0.51 13.14
N ILE A 103 -2.30 -0.68 13.61
CA ILE A 103 -1.52 -1.89 13.32
C ILE A 103 -2.26 -3.14 13.80
N PHE A 104 -2.77 -3.12 15.04
CA PHE A 104 -3.52 -4.25 15.60
C PHE A 104 -4.82 -4.55 14.84
N LEU A 105 -5.56 -3.52 14.43
CA LEU A 105 -6.83 -3.69 13.69
C LEU A 105 -6.65 -4.26 12.28
N TYR A 106 -5.49 -4.05 11.66
CA TYR A 106 -5.17 -4.55 10.31
C TYR A 106 -4.38 -5.88 10.34
N SER A 107 -4.04 -6.40 11.52
CA SER A 107 -3.35 -7.69 11.70
C SER A 107 -4.35 -8.80 12.05
#